data_AF-A0A1F9MIY0-F1
#
_entry.id   AF-A0A1F9MIY0-F1
#
_cell.length_a   1.000
_cell.length_b   1.000
_cell.length_c   1.000
_cell.angle_alpha   90.00
_cell.angle_beta   90.00
_cell.angle_gamma   90.00
#
_symmetry.space_group_name_H-M   'P 1'
#
loop_
_entity.id
_entity.type
_entity.pdbx_description
1 polymer ?
#
loop_
_entity_poly.entity_id
_entity_poly.type
_entity_poly.pdbx_seq_one_letter_code
_entity_poly.pdbx_strand_id
1 'polypeptide(L)'
;MGAGANQLSAMGAGAGLIPGLGMSFGPGTGLEIPDEVQKFLDETEKLRRELHVKKFDYFEAARNKKTPAEEITKLENEMVELRTRIFQRATGQSQ
;
A
#
# COMPACT_ATOMS: atom_id res chain seq x y z
N MET A 1 -1.43 -34.76 -16.09
CA MET A 1 -0.56 -34.23 -15.01
C MET A 1 0.29 -33.12 -15.59
N GLY A 2 0.34 -31.96 -14.94
CA GLY A 2 1.10 -30.79 -15.39
C GLY A 2 0.72 -29.56 -14.59
N ALA A 3 0.97 -29.59 -13.27
CA ALA A 3 0.86 -28.43 -12.40
C ALA A 3 2.01 -27.46 -12.67
N GLY A 4 1.80 -26.16 -12.43
CA GLY A 4 2.91 -25.27 -12.13
C GLY A 4 2.74 -23.84 -12.60
N ALA A 5 2.03 -23.06 -11.78
CA ALA A 5 2.30 -21.66 -11.47
C ALA A 5 3.22 -20.87 -12.42
N ASN A 6 2.64 -19.90 -13.12
CA ASN A 6 3.34 -18.65 -13.45
C ASN A 6 2.36 -17.46 -13.59
N GLN A 7 1.38 -17.38 -12.70
CA GLN A 7 0.53 -16.17 -12.53
C GLN A 7 1.17 -15.11 -11.61
N LEU A 8 2.46 -15.21 -11.28
CA LEU A 8 3.11 -14.33 -10.31
C LEU A 8 4.24 -13.50 -10.93
N SER A 9 3.95 -12.77 -12.00
CA SER A 9 4.79 -11.69 -12.52
C SER A 9 3.96 -10.64 -13.26
N ALA A 10 2.95 -10.11 -12.58
CA ALA A 10 2.66 -8.68 -12.65
C ALA A 10 3.13 -8.10 -11.31
N MET A 11 4.43 -8.21 -11.01
CA MET A 11 5.32 -7.04 -11.07
C MET A 11 4.58 -5.76 -10.66
N GLY A 12 4.59 -5.52 -9.35
CA GLY A 12 4.85 -4.18 -8.81
C GLY A 12 4.11 -3.03 -9.47
N ALA A 13 2.78 -3.00 -9.34
CA ALA A 13 2.03 -1.74 -9.36
C ALA A 13 2.31 -0.89 -8.10
N GLY A 14 3.58 -0.83 -7.69
CA GLY A 14 4.15 0.18 -6.81
C GLY A 14 4.59 1.42 -7.62
N ALA A 15 4.11 1.57 -8.84
CA ALA A 15 4.19 2.81 -9.60
C ALA A 15 3.05 3.73 -9.13
N GLY A 16 3.30 4.47 -8.05
CA GLY A 16 2.82 5.84 -7.82
C GLY A 16 1.34 6.20 -7.94
N LEU A 17 0.43 5.27 -8.23
CA LEU A 17 -0.99 5.56 -8.35
C LEU A 17 -1.55 5.80 -6.95
N ILE A 18 -1.76 7.07 -6.61
CA ILE A 18 -2.62 7.44 -5.49
C ILE A 18 -4.03 6.95 -5.87
N PRO A 19 -4.59 5.95 -5.17
CA PRO A 19 -5.93 5.44 -5.49
C PRO A 19 -6.94 6.57 -5.31
N GLY A 20 -7.71 6.87 -6.36
CA GLY A 20 -8.69 7.95 -6.39
C GLY A 20 -8.29 9.16 -7.23
N LEU A 21 -7.01 9.28 -7.63
CA LEU A 21 -6.53 10.48 -8.33
C LEU A 21 -5.83 10.24 -9.69
N GLY A 22 -5.68 9.00 -10.13
CA GLY A 22 -5.24 8.67 -11.50
C GLY A 22 -3.84 9.16 -11.90
N MET A 23 -3.02 9.66 -10.97
CA MET A 23 -1.69 10.21 -11.30
C MET A 23 -0.64 9.11 -11.43
N SER A 24 0.00 9.05 -12.61
CA SER A 24 1.14 8.18 -12.89
C SER A 24 2.44 8.99 -12.73
N PHE A 25 3.26 8.64 -11.74
CA PHE A 25 4.58 9.26 -11.53
C PHE A 25 5.61 8.60 -12.46
N GLY A 26 5.67 9.05 -13.72
CA GLY A 26 6.69 8.66 -14.68
C GLY A 26 7.97 9.51 -14.56
N PRO A 27 9.15 8.99 -14.97
CA PRO A 27 10.39 9.75 -14.93
C PRO A 27 10.40 10.81 -16.04
N GLY A 28 10.48 12.10 -15.67
CA GLY A 28 10.76 13.20 -16.61
C GLY A 28 9.74 14.33 -16.66
N THR A 29 8.63 14.26 -15.94
CA THR A 29 7.73 15.42 -15.77
C THR A 29 8.09 16.13 -14.47
N GLY A 30 8.39 17.43 -14.53
CA GLY A 30 8.48 18.26 -13.33
C GLY A 30 7.21 18.09 -12.52
N LEU A 31 7.32 17.50 -11.34
CA LEU A 31 6.19 17.10 -10.51
C LEU A 31 5.69 18.31 -9.73
N GLU A 32 4.97 19.20 -10.39
CA GLU A 32 4.04 20.05 -9.65
C GLU A 32 2.93 19.15 -9.13
N ILE A 33 3.00 18.86 -7.83
CA ILE A 33 1.98 18.12 -7.10
C ILE A 33 0.81 19.10 -6.91
N PRO A 34 -0.41 18.81 -7.42
CA PRO A 34 -1.54 19.71 -7.20
C PRO A 34 -1.84 19.86 -5.70
N ASP A 35 -2.31 21.03 -5.27
CA ASP A 35 -2.52 21.36 -3.84
C ASP A 35 -3.41 20.35 -3.11
N GLU A 36 -4.43 19.81 -3.77
CA GLU A 36 -5.32 18.78 -3.23
C GLU A 36 -4.58 17.48 -2.93
N VAL A 37 -3.60 17.14 -3.77
CA VAL A 37 -2.72 16.00 -3.58
C VAL A 37 -1.77 16.26 -2.44
N GLN A 38 -1.16 17.45 -2.38
CA GLN A 38 -0.28 17.81 -1.28
C GLN A 38 -1.01 17.75 0.07
N LYS A 39 -2.24 18.27 0.14
CA LYS A 39 -3.10 18.18 1.33
C LYS A 39 -3.39 16.74 1.73
N PHE A 40 -3.79 15.89 0.79
CA PHE A 40 -3.95 14.45 1.06
C PHE A 40 -2.65 13.83 1.56
N LEU A 41 -1.52 14.20 0.94
CA LEU A 41 -0.21 13.69 1.32
C LEU A 41 0.12 14.04 2.77
N ASP A 42 -0.11 15.29 3.18
CA ASP A 42 0.14 15.77 4.53
C ASP A 42 -0.81 15.11 5.55
N GLU A 43 -2.11 15.06 5.25
CA GLU A 43 -3.12 14.48 6.14
C GLU A 43 -2.94 12.98 6.40
N THR A 44 -2.31 12.26 5.48
CA THR A 44 -2.11 10.80 5.58
C THR A 44 -0.66 10.40 5.80
N GLU A 45 0.25 11.33 6.09
CA GLU A 45 1.68 11.04 6.28
C GLU A 45 1.92 9.93 7.32
N LYS A 46 1.32 10.08 8.51
CA LYS A 46 1.45 9.10 9.60
C LYS A 46 0.90 7.72 9.20
N LEU A 47 -0.26 7.68 8.54
CA LEU A 47 -0.89 6.43 8.11
C LEU A 47 -0.05 5.72 7.05
N ARG A 48 0.49 6.46 6.07
CA ARG A 48 1.38 5.89 5.06
C ARG A 48 2.66 5.36 5.69
N ARG A 49 3.25 6.11 6.64
CA ARG A 49 4.44 5.66 7.39
C ARG A 49 4.16 4.34 8.12
N GLU A 50 3.06 4.27 8.85
CA GLU A 50 2.65 3.07 9.58
C GLU A 50 2.43 1.87 8.64
N LEU A 51 1.77 2.10 7.50
CA LEU A 51 1.58 1.08 6.47
C LEU A 51 2.92 0.56 5.93
N HIS A 52 3.92 1.43 5.75
CA HIS A 52 5.25 1.02 5.30
C HIS A 52 5.98 0.16 6.34
N VAL A 53 5.90 0.54 7.62
CA VAL A 53 6.47 -0.28 8.72
C VAL A 53 5.80 -1.65 8.75
N LYS A 54 4.47 -1.71 8.72
CA LYS A 54 3.72 -2.98 8.74
C LYS A 54 4.00 -3.87 7.53
N LYS A 55 4.22 -3.28 6.35
CA LYS A 55 4.67 -4.04 5.17
C LYS A 55 6.03 -4.69 5.40
N PHE A 56 6.98 -3.95 5.99
CA PHE A 56 8.28 -4.50 6.32
C PHE A 56 8.14 -5.67 7.32
N ASP A 57 7.42 -5.46 8.42
CA ASP A 57 7.18 -6.49 9.44
C ASP A 57 6.54 -7.75 8.84
N TYR A 58 5.53 -7.57 7.99
CA TYR A 58 4.89 -8.67 7.25
C TYR A 58 5.88 -9.48 6.42
N PHE A 59 6.75 -8.82 5.65
CA PHE A 59 7.72 -9.52 4.80
C PHE A 59 8.76 -10.28 5.62
N GLU A 60 9.22 -9.73 6.74
CA GLU A 60 10.15 -10.42 7.63
C GLU A 60 9.48 -11.60 8.33
N ALA A 61 8.24 -11.43 8.80
CA ALA A 61 7.43 -12.48 9.39
C ALA A 61 7.18 -13.63 8.40
N ALA A 62 6.82 -13.33 7.16
CA ALA A 62 6.54 -14.33 6.12
C ALA A 62 7.79 -15.13 5.68
N ARG A 63 8.99 -14.55 5.80
CA ARG A 63 10.25 -15.25 5.51
C ARG A 63 10.67 -16.21 6.62
N ASN A 64 10.24 -15.95 7.86
CA ASN A 64 10.55 -16.79 8.99
C ASN A 64 9.59 -17.99 9.06
N LYS A 65 10.14 -19.20 8.82
CA LYS A 65 9.38 -20.47 8.85
C LYS A 65 8.75 -20.80 10.21
N LYS A 66 9.15 -20.12 11.28
CA LYS A 66 8.62 -20.31 12.63
C LYS A 66 7.47 -19.37 12.96
N THR A 67 7.23 -18.36 12.14
CA THR A 67 6.12 -17.42 12.33
C THR A 67 4.79 -18.17 12.20
N PRO A 68 3.90 -18.09 13.20
CA PRO A 68 2.55 -18.65 13.09
C PRO A 68 1.74 -17.98 11.97
N ALA A 69 0.91 -18.75 11.27
CA ALA A 69 0.01 -18.21 10.24
C ALA A 69 -0.96 -17.14 10.78
N GLU A 70 -1.33 -17.23 12.06
CA GLU A 70 -2.18 -16.23 12.74
C GLU A 70 -1.49 -14.86 12.83
N GLU A 71 -0.18 -14.83 13.10
CA GLU A 71 0.60 -13.59 13.17
C GLU A 71 0.71 -12.93 11.80
N ILE A 72 0.90 -13.74 10.75
CA ILE A 72 0.90 -13.26 9.36
C ILE A 72 -0.48 -12.67 9.00
N THR A 73 -1.56 -13.39 9.30
CA THR A 73 -2.94 -12.93 9.06
C THR A 73 -3.24 -11.63 9.80
N LYS A 74 -2.76 -11.48 11.04
CA LYS A 74 -2.92 -10.25 11.81
C LYS A 74 -2.24 -9.06 11.13
N LEU A 75 -1.00 -9.22 10.67
CA LEU A 75 -0.29 -8.17 9.93
C LEU A 75 -1.00 -7.80 8.62
N GLU A 76 -1.57 -8.79 7.91
CA GLU A 76 -2.37 -8.54 6.71
C GLU A 76 -3.61 -7.68 7.02
N ASN A 77 -4.35 -8.03 8.07
CA ASN A 77 -5.54 -7.29 8.50
C ASN A 77 -5.20 -5.85 8.93
N GLU A 78 -4.14 -5.66 9.72
CA GLU A 78 -3.67 -4.34 10.12
C GLU A 78 -3.29 -3.49 8.89
N MET A 79 -2.64 -4.08 7.89
CA MET A 79 -2.35 -3.38 6.63
C MET A 79 -3.61 -3.06 5.81
N VAL A 80 -4.63 -3.94 5.81
CA VAL A 80 -5.92 -3.68 5.15
C VAL A 80 -6.62 -2.49 5.82
N GLU A 81 -6.71 -2.48 7.14
CA GLU A 81 -7.30 -1.38 7.90
C GLU A 81 -6.62 -0.04 7.61
N LEU A 82 -5.28 -0.02 7.60
CA LEU A 82 -4.50 1.18 7.26
C LEU A 82 -4.79 1.66 5.84
N ARG A 83 -4.86 0.74 4.86
CA ARG A 83 -5.24 1.10 3.48
C ARG A 83 -6.65 1.68 3.41
N THR A 84 -7.61 1.08 4.12
CA THR A 84 -8.99 1.57 4.17
C THR A 84 -9.06 2.99 4.75
N ARG A 85 -8.35 3.26 5.85
CA ARG A 85 -8.29 4.60 6.46
C ARG A 85 -7.66 5.63 5.52
N ILE A 86 -6.58 5.27 4.82
CA ILE A 86 -5.95 6.15 3.83
C ILE A 86 -6.93 6.44 2.69
N PHE A 87 -7.65 5.42 2.20
CA PHE A 87 -8.63 5.59 1.14
C PHE A 87 -9.81 6.48 1.53
N GLN A 88 -10.34 6.33 2.75
CA GLN A 88 -11.40 7.21 3.27
C GLN A 88 -10.98 8.69 3.28
N ARG A 89 -9.70 8.97 3.59
CA ARG A 89 -9.14 10.32 3.52
C ARG A 89 -8.97 10.81 2.08
N ALA A 90 -8.73 9.91 1.12
CA ALA A 90 -8.64 10.25 -0.29
C ALA A 90 -10.00 10.58 -0.92
N THR A 91 -11.06 9.86 -0.54
CA THR A 91 -12.39 10.03 -1.15
C THR A 91 -13.27 11.07 -0.44
N GLY A 92 -12.80 11.68 0.65
CA GLY A 92 -13.59 12.61 1.46
C GLY A 92 -14.82 11.97 2.10
N GLN A 93 -14.92 10.63 2.10
CA GLN A 93 -16.01 9.91 2.74
C GLN A 93 -15.77 9.89 4.25
N SER A 94 -16.22 10.96 4.92
CA SER A 94 -16.55 10.89 6.34
C SER A 94 -17.72 9.92 6.51
N GLN A 95 -17.57 8.97 7.44
CA GLN A 95 -18.77 8.38 8.05
C GLN A 95 -19.51 9.44 8.86
#